data_AF-L0K0I7-F1
#
_entry.id   AF-L0K0I7-F1
#
_cell.length_a   1.000
_cell.length_b   1.000
_cell.length_c   1.000
_cell.angle_alpha   90.00
_cell.angle_beta   90.00
_cell.angle_gamma   90.00
#
_symmetry.space_group_name_H-M   'P 1'
#
loop_
_entity.id
_entity.type
_entity.pdbx_description
1 polymer ?
#
loop_
_entity_poly.entity_id
_entity_poly.type
_entity_poly.pdbx_seq_one_letter_code
_entity_poly.pdbx_strand_id
1 'polypeptide(L)'
;MPISIESDEWNESPSIDILEVEVERFLRKNPEKAYTVSEITDHLTDEKPTVFPEKLLTDERDADSSRLALVTSRLEKLVWHNRVEARSLDGQLYYTDDEDGWFPIAELERDIPSRFIGVEQEIEEIKERLDGLQMVLENHDQFPDEFDLQ
;
A
#
# COMPACT_ATOMS: atom_id res chain seq x y z
N MET A 1 -30.80 -3.67 14.39
CA MET A 1 -30.26 -4.07 15.72
C MET A 1 -28.79 -4.34 15.53
N PRO A 2 -27.90 -3.79 16.38
CA PRO A 2 -26.49 -4.15 16.35
C PRO A 2 -26.31 -5.64 16.72
N ILE A 3 -25.34 -6.30 16.10
CA ILE A 3 -24.95 -7.69 16.40
C ILE A 3 -23.71 -7.64 17.31
N SER A 4 -23.59 -8.59 18.24
CA SER A 4 -22.40 -8.70 19.10
C SER A 4 -21.20 -9.23 18.30
N ILE A 5 -20.03 -8.60 18.43
CA ILE A 5 -18.79 -9.09 17.82
C ILE A 5 -18.25 -10.38 18.47
N GLU A 6 -18.83 -10.76 19.62
CA GLU A 6 -18.51 -12.02 20.32
C GLU A 6 -19.52 -13.13 19.97
N SER A 7 -20.53 -12.87 19.13
CA SER A 7 -21.52 -13.88 18.79
C SER A 7 -20.97 -14.94 17.84
N ASP A 8 -21.53 -16.15 17.94
CA ASP A 8 -21.25 -17.23 16.99
C ASP A 8 -21.59 -16.79 15.55
N GLU A 9 -22.68 -16.05 15.36
CA GLU A 9 -23.06 -15.47 14.06
C GLU A 9 -21.97 -14.57 13.45
N TRP A 10 -21.27 -13.78 14.27
CA TRP A 10 -20.15 -12.94 13.82
C TRP A 10 -18.90 -13.78 13.54
N ASN A 11 -18.57 -14.71 14.42
CA ASN A 11 -17.35 -15.52 14.34
C ASN A 11 -17.39 -16.57 13.21
N GLU A 12 -18.58 -17.07 12.88
CA GLU A 12 -18.81 -17.99 11.77
C GLU A 12 -19.01 -17.25 10.43
N SER A 13 -19.10 -15.91 10.45
CA SER A 13 -19.25 -15.10 9.25
C SER A 13 -17.96 -15.11 8.41
N PRO A 14 -18.05 -15.21 7.08
CA PRO A 14 -16.89 -15.11 6.20
C PRO A 14 -16.16 -13.77 6.38
N SER A 15 -14.85 -13.85 6.69
CA SER A 15 -13.99 -12.67 6.88
C SER A 15 -13.28 -12.22 5.59
N ILE A 16 -13.43 -12.95 4.49
CA ILE A 16 -12.76 -12.66 3.22
C ILE A 16 -13.57 -11.63 2.45
N ASP A 17 -12.90 -10.58 1.99
CA ASP A 17 -13.49 -9.59 1.08
C ASP A 17 -13.57 -10.16 -0.33
N ILE A 18 -14.60 -10.97 -0.58
CA ILE A 18 -14.80 -11.67 -1.86
C ILE A 18 -14.94 -10.64 -3.01
N LEU A 19 -15.50 -9.46 -2.73
CA LEU A 19 -15.64 -8.40 -3.72
C LEU A 19 -14.28 -7.91 -4.22
N GLU A 20 -13.35 -7.59 -3.32
CA GLU A 20 -11.98 -7.19 -3.70
C GLU A 20 -11.30 -8.26 -4.57
N VAL A 21 -11.40 -9.52 -4.15
CA VAL A 21 -10.80 -10.66 -4.86
C VAL A 21 -11.35 -10.80 -6.28
N GLU A 22 -12.66 -10.69 -6.48
CA GLU A 22 -13.25 -10.83 -7.80
C GLU A 22 -13.01 -9.59 -8.68
N VAL A 23 -12.92 -8.38 -8.11
CA VAL A 23 -12.50 -7.16 -8.85
C VAL A 23 -11.10 -7.34 -9.42
N GLU A 24 -10.12 -7.73 -8.59
CA GLU A 24 -8.76 -7.95 -9.06
C GLU A 24 -8.66 -9.09 -10.06
N ARG A 25 -9.39 -10.19 -9.80
CA ARG A 25 -9.43 -11.32 -10.74
C ARG A 25 -9.97 -10.87 -12.10
N PHE A 26 -10.99 -10.02 -12.13
CA PHE A 26 -11.55 -9.49 -13.36
C PHE A 26 -10.52 -8.66 -14.14
N LEU A 27 -9.85 -7.71 -13.47
CA LEU A 27 -8.85 -6.84 -14.09
C LEU A 27 -7.64 -7.64 -14.59
N ARG A 28 -7.09 -8.54 -13.77
CA ARG A 28 -5.95 -9.39 -14.14
C ARG A 28 -6.23 -10.35 -15.29
N LYS A 29 -7.48 -10.78 -15.47
CA LYS A 29 -7.87 -11.60 -16.64
C LYS A 29 -7.90 -10.77 -17.94
N ASN A 30 -7.93 -9.45 -17.84
CA ASN A 30 -8.06 -8.53 -18.95
C ASN A 30 -7.02 -7.39 -18.88
N PRO A 31 -5.70 -7.69 -18.79
CA PRO A 31 -4.67 -6.67 -18.56
C PRO A 31 -4.56 -5.67 -19.71
N GLU A 32 -4.98 -6.06 -20.92
CA GLU A 32 -4.95 -5.24 -22.13
C GLU A 32 -6.00 -4.10 -22.15
N LYS A 33 -6.90 -4.06 -21.17
CA LYS A 33 -8.09 -3.19 -21.17
C LYS A 33 -8.26 -2.47 -19.85
N ALA A 34 -8.85 -1.29 -19.93
CA ALA A 34 -9.28 -0.54 -18.76
C ALA A 34 -10.81 -0.41 -18.76
N TYR A 35 -11.40 -0.44 -17.57
CA TYR A 35 -12.84 -0.52 -17.37
C TYR A 35 -13.33 0.59 -16.44
N THR A 36 -14.52 1.09 -16.70
CA THR A 36 -15.23 1.97 -15.77
C THR A 36 -15.78 1.18 -14.58
N VAL A 37 -16.07 1.88 -13.48
CA VAL A 37 -16.73 1.28 -12.31
C VAL A 37 -18.04 0.59 -12.69
N SER A 38 -18.82 1.21 -13.58
CA SER A 38 -20.09 0.64 -14.06
C SER A 38 -19.86 -0.68 -14.80
N GLU A 39 -18.92 -0.74 -15.74
CA GLU A 39 -18.61 -1.99 -16.47
C GLU A 39 -18.13 -3.11 -15.53
N ILE A 40 -17.30 -2.78 -14.54
CA ILE A 40 -16.86 -3.75 -13.52
C ILE A 40 -18.05 -4.23 -12.69
N THR A 41 -18.92 -3.31 -12.28
CA THR A 41 -20.09 -3.62 -11.45
C THR A 41 -21.11 -4.47 -12.18
N ASP A 42 -21.39 -4.15 -13.44
CA ASP A 42 -22.29 -4.90 -14.31
C ASP A 42 -21.77 -6.33 -14.51
N HIS A 43 -20.48 -6.48 -14.84
CA HIS A 43 -19.84 -7.79 -14.98
C HIS A 43 -19.93 -8.63 -13.70
N LEU A 44 -19.67 -8.03 -12.53
CA LEU A 44 -19.75 -8.73 -11.25
C LEU A 44 -21.19 -9.10 -10.89
N THR A 45 -22.16 -8.26 -11.26
CA THR A 45 -23.59 -8.54 -11.04
C THR A 45 -24.05 -9.72 -11.90
N ASP A 46 -23.60 -9.77 -13.15
CA ASP A 46 -23.99 -10.81 -14.11
C ASP A 46 -23.27 -12.15 -13.88
N GLU A 47 -21.95 -12.14 -13.66
CA GLU A 47 -21.14 -13.36 -13.58
C GLU A 47 -20.91 -13.86 -12.15
N LYS A 48 -20.93 -12.96 -11.16
CA LYS A 48 -20.55 -13.25 -9.77
C LYS A 48 -21.44 -12.53 -8.73
N PRO A 49 -22.79 -12.63 -8.82
CA PRO A 49 -23.69 -11.86 -7.94
C PRO A 49 -23.46 -12.13 -6.44
N THR A 50 -22.91 -13.30 -6.07
CA THR A 50 -22.60 -13.68 -4.68
C THR A 50 -21.58 -12.76 -3.99
N VAL A 51 -20.87 -11.89 -4.71
CA VAL A 51 -19.98 -10.89 -4.10
C VAL A 51 -20.74 -9.77 -3.42
N PHE A 52 -22.01 -9.57 -3.79
CA PHE A 52 -22.85 -8.53 -3.20
C PHE A 52 -23.78 -9.11 -2.13
N PRO A 53 -24.09 -8.34 -1.08
CA PRO A 53 -25.16 -8.68 -0.15
C PRO A 53 -26.48 -8.91 -0.91
N GLU A 54 -27.25 -9.92 -0.52
CA GLU A 54 -28.51 -10.29 -1.22
C GLU A 54 -29.48 -9.11 -1.37
N LYS A 55 -29.53 -8.21 -0.38
CA LYS A 55 -30.37 -7.01 -0.41
C LYS A 55 -30.02 -6.04 -1.55
N LEU A 56 -28.82 -6.14 -2.09
CA LEU A 56 -28.33 -5.32 -3.19
C LEU A 56 -28.45 -6.03 -4.53
N LEU A 57 -29.06 -7.22 -4.61
CA LEU A 57 -29.29 -7.94 -5.88
C LEU A 57 -30.63 -7.57 -6.53
N THR A 58 -31.30 -6.54 -6.05
CA THR A 58 -32.55 -6.04 -6.63
C THR A 58 -32.26 -5.03 -7.75
N ASP A 59 -33.24 -4.84 -8.63
CA ASP A 59 -33.21 -3.84 -9.72
C ASP A 59 -33.57 -2.42 -9.24
N GLU A 60 -33.60 -2.19 -7.92
CA GLU A 60 -33.89 -0.88 -7.38
C GLU A 60 -32.71 0.07 -7.60
N ARG A 61 -33.00 1.33 -7.93
CA ARG A 61 -31.98 2.36 -8.19
C ARG A 61 -31.00 2.55 -7.01
N ASP A 62 -31.51 2.39 -5.79
CA ASP A 62 -30.70 2.51 -4.57
C ASP A 62 -29.75 1.32 -4.40
N ALA A 63 -30.17 0.11 -4.81
CA ALA A 63 -29.32 -1.06 -4.82
C ALA A 63 -28.18 -0.90 -5.84
N ASP A 64 -28.48 -0.38 -7.02
CA ASP A 64 -27.49 -0.11 -8.07
C ASP A 64 -26.42 0.90 -7.63
N SER A 65 -26.86 2.03 -7.08
CA SER A 65 -25.97 3.05 -6.53
C SER A 65 -25.10 2.49 -5.39
N SER A 66 -25.65 1.57 -4.59
CA SER A 66 -24.91 0.91 -3.51
C SER A 66 -23.87 -0.07 -4.03
N ARG A 67 -24.18 -0.85 -5.08
CA ARG A 67 -23.20 -1.75 -5.74
C ARG A 67 -22.04 -0.93 -6.30
N LEU A 68 -22.34 0.16 -7.02
CA LEU A 68 -21.32 1.07 -7.55
C LEU A 68 -20.43 1.66 -6.44
N ALA A 69 -21.03 2.09 -5.32
CA ALA A 69 -20.28 2.63 -4.19
C ALA A 69 -19.35 1.59 -3.55
N LEU A 70 -19.80 0.33 -3.39
CA LEU A 70 -18.97 -0.75 -2.88
C LEU A 70 -17.79 -1.04 -3.81
N VAL A 71 -18.03 -1.17 -5.11
CA VAL A 71 -16.97 -1.40 -6.11
C VAL A 71 -15.99 -0.23 -6.14
N THR A 72 -16.48 1.01 -6.13
CA THR A 72 -15.64 2.22 -6.08
C THR A 72 -14.73 2.22 -4.86
N SER A 73 -15.28 1.94 -3.67
CA SER A 73 -14.49 1.89 -2.43
C SER A 73 -13.38 0.84 -2.48
N ARG A 74 -13.61 -0.31 -3.12
CA ARG A 74 -12.58 -1.34 -3.30
C ARG A 74 -11.53 -0.93 -4.32
N LEU A 75 -11.94 -0.35 -5.45
CA LEU A 75 -11.00 0.16 -6.45
C LEU A 75 -10.12 1.27 -5.88
N GLU A 76 -10.67 2.20 -5.10
CA GLU A 76 -9.88 3.21 -4.40
C GLU A 76 -8.81 2.55 -3.54
N LYS A 77 -9.19 1.62 -2.66
CA LYS A 77 -8.24 0.88 -1.81
C LYS A 77 -7.16 0.19 -2.65
N LEU A 78 -7.52 -0.45 -3.76
CA LEU A 78 -6.56 -1.14 -4.63
C LEU A 78 -5.58 -0.17 -5.32
N VAL A 79 -6.07 1.00 -5.74
CA VAL A 79 -5.24 2.10 -6.27
C VAL A 79 -4.27 2.62 -5.20
N TRP A 80 -4.75 2.84 -3.98
CA TRP A 80 -3.91 3.26 -2.85
C TRP A 80 -2.79 2.26 -2.52
N HIS A 81 -2.99 0.99 -2.86
CA HIS A 81 -2.01 -0.08 -2.67
C HIS A 81 -1.19 -0.39 -3.94
N ASN A 82 -1.30 0.41 -5.01
CA ASN A 82 -0.74 0.18 -6.35
C ASN A 82 -0.94 -1.28 -6.84
N ARG A 83 -2.15 -1.80 -6.66
CA ARG A 83 -2.59 -3.10 -7.21
C ARG A 83 -3.43 -2.93 -8.46
N VAL A 84 -3.94 -1.73 -8.69
CA VAL A 84 -4.79 -1.33 -9.81
C VAL A 84 -4.35 0.07 -10.23
N GLU A 85 -4.18 0.29 -11.52
CA GLU A 85 -3.94 1.61 -12.08
C GLU A 85 -5.28 2.29 -12.41
N ALA A 86 -5.39 3.59 -12.14
CA ALA A 86 -6.55 4.39 -12.50
C ALA A 86 -6.16 5.59 -13.36
N ARG A 87 -6.90 5.84 -14.46
CA ARG A 87 -6.72 7.01 -15.33
C ARG A 87 -8.05 7.69 -15.61
N SER A 88 -8.01 9.03 -15.72
CA SER A 88 -9.15 9.83 -16.17
C SER A 88 -9.03 10.08 -17.68
N LEU A 89 -10.07 9.71 -18.42
CA LEU A 89 -10.22 9.95 -19.86
C LEU A 89 -11.59 10.57 -20.10
N ASP A 90 -11.64 11.73 -20.76
CA ASP A 90 -12.87 12.49 -21.05
C ASP A 90 -13.78 12.74 -19.83
N GLY A 91 -13.18 12.89 -18.65
CA GLY A 91 -13.90 13.13 -17.39
C GLY A 91 -14.44 11.86 -16.72
N GLN A 92 -14.15 10.67 -17.26
CA GLN A 92 -14.53 9.37 -16.72
C GLN A 92 -13.30 8.64 -16.19
N LEU A 93 -13.44 7.96 -15.04
CA LEU A 93 -12.37 7.11 -14.48
C LEU A 93 -12.42 5.70 -15.06
N TYR A 94 -11.25 5.21 -15.44
CA TYR A 94 -10.97 3.87 -15.94
C TYR A 94 -9.92 3.18 -15.08
N TYR A 95 -10.07 1.88 -14.87
CA TYR A 95 -9.24 1.05 -14.00
C TYR A 95 -8.70 -0.16 -14.75
N THR A 96 -7.44 -0.52 -14.51
CA THR A 96 -6.81 -1.72 -15.08
C THR A 96 -5.85 -2.38 -14.07
N ASP A 97 -5.42 -3.61 -14.33
CA ASP A 97 -4.45 -4.32 -13.48
C ASP A 97 -3.11 -3.59 -13.53
N ASP A 98 -2.46 -3.42 -12.38
CA ASP A 98 -1.10 -2.88 -12.32
C ASP A 98 -0.10 -4.05 -12.34
N GLU A 99 0.45 -4.36 -13.51
CA GLU A 99 1.37 -5.49 -13.70
C GLU A 99 2.66 -5.37 -12.86
N ASP A 100 3.03 -4.14 -12.46
CA ASP A 100 4.24 -3.87 -11.68
C ASP A 100 4.02 -3.95 -10.16
N GLY A 101 2.77 -4.15 -9.70
CA GLY A 101 2.38 -4.50 -8.33
C GLY A 101 3.29 -3.91 -7.25
N TRP A 102 3.39 -2.58 -7.19
CA TRP A 102 4.31 -1.93 -6.26
C TRP A 102 3.69 -1.92 -4.87
N PHE A 103 4.24 -2.67 -3.91
CA PHE A 103 3.66 -2.83 -2.58
C PHE A 103 4.12 -1.69 -1.64
N PRO A 104 3.36 -0.59 -1.43
CA PRO A 104 3.80 0.52 -0.59
C PRO A 104 3.99 0.11 0.88
N ILE A 105 3.31 -0.94 1.36
CA ILE A 105 3.54 -1.49 2.71
C ILE A 105 4.89 -2.22 2.78
N ALA A 106 5.26 -2.98 1.72
CA ALA A 106 6.55 -3.66 1.69
C ALA A 106 7.72 -2.68 1.53
N GLU A 107 7.50 -1.55 0.82
CA GLU A 107 8.44 -0.43 0.76
C GLU A 107 8.51 0.30 2.11
N LEU A 108 7.39 0.56 2.79
CA LEU A 108 7.41 1.12 4.15
C LEU A 108 8.14 0.21 5.16
N GLU A 109 7.97 -1.11 5.06
CA GLU A 109 8.60 -2.09 5.95
C GLU A 109 10.08 -2.36 5.63
N ARG A 110 10.54 -2.10 4.39
CA ARG A 110 11.96 -2.28 4.01
C ARG A 110 12.74 -0.99 3.90
N ASP A 111 12.20 0.03 3.27
CA ASP A 111 12.94 1.24 2.90
C ASP A 111 13.07 2.22 4.06
N ILE A 112 12.07 2.30 4.95
CA ILE A 112 12.20 3.12 6.16
C ILE A 112 13.26 2.53 7.11
N PRO A 113 13.24 1.22 7.45
CA PRO A 113 14.28 0.65 8.32
C PRO A 113 15.66 0.63 7.66
N SER A 114 15.77 0.34 6.36
CA SER A 114 17.09 0.33 5.69
C SER A 114 17.70 1.74 5.58
N ARG A 115 16.90 2.79 5.36
CA ARG A 115 17.36 4.18 5.47
C ARG A 115 17.80 4.53 6.88
N PHE A 116 17.11 4.00 7.90
CA PHE A 116 17.49 4.20 9.30
C PHE A 116 18.84 3.54 9.62
N ILE A 117 19.04 2.30 9.17
CA ILE A 117 20.31 1.56 9.31
C ILE A 117 21.46 2.30 8.60
N GLY A 118 21.22 2.83 7.39
CA GLY A 118 22.22 3.62 6.67
C GLY A 118 22.63 4.88 7.43
N VAL A 119 21.66 5.59 8.02
CA VAL A 119 21.94 6.78 8.84
C VAL A 119 22.67 6.41 10.14
N GLU A 120 22.35 5.27 10.77
CA GLU A 120 23.07 4.78 11.95
C GLU A 120 24.54 4.49 11.62
N GLN A 121 24.83 3.84 10.49
CA GLN A 121 26.19 3.57 10.04
C GLN A 121 26.97 4.86 9.73
N GLU A 122 26.35 5.84 9.05
CA GLU A 122 26.98 7.13 8.81
C GLU A 122 27.33 7.87 10.12
N ILE A 123 26.47 7.78 11.14
CA ILE A 123 26.74 8.37 12.45
C ILE A 123 27.91 7.68 13.16
N GLU A 124 28.00 6.35 13.08
CA GLU A 124 29.13 5.59 13.63
C GLU A 124 30.45 5.94 12.94
N GLU A 125 30.48 5.99 11.60
CA GLU A 125 31.68 6.38 10.85
C GLU A 125 32.13 7.82 11.17
N ILE A 126 31.19 8.75 11.33
CA ILE A 126 31.49 10.12 11.75
C ILE A 126 32.08 10.15 13.15
N LYS A 127 31.55 9.35 14.09
CA LYS A 127 32.09 9.21 15.45
C LYS A 127 33.52 8.67 15.43
N GLU A 128 33.77 7.58 14.72
CA GLU A 128 35.12 7.00 14.64
C GLU A 128 36.13 7.97 14.05
N ARG A 129 35.73 8.74 13.03
CA ARG A 129 36.58 9.80 12.46
C ARG A 129 36.82 10.94 13.45
N LEU A 130 35.81 11.32 14.23
CA LEU A 130 35.95 12.36 15.25
C LEU A 130 36.89 11.91 16.37
N ASP A 131 36.73 10.68 16.86
CA ASP A 131 37.57 10.10 17.91
C ASP A 131 39.02 9.95 17.42
N GLY A 132 39.22 9.53 16.16
CA GLY A 132 40.54 9.49 15.54
C GLY A 132 41.20 10.86 15.43
N LEU A 133 40.44 11.90 15.06
CA LEU A 133 40.93 13.28 15.00
C LEU A 133 41.25 13.84 16.40
N GLN A 134 40.43 13.54 17.41
CA GLN A 134 40.71 13.90 18.79
C GLN A 134 41.99 13.24 19.30
N MET A 135 42.19 11.95 19.01
CA MET A 135 43.40 11.23 19.41
C MET A 135 44.65 11.81 18.74
N VAL A 136 44.56 12.26 17.47
CA VAL A 136 45.68 12.96 16.79
C VAL A 136 45.97 14.31 17.44
N LEU A 137 44.93 15.09 17.76
CA LEU A 137 45.08 16.39 18.43
C LEU A 137 45.68 16.24 19.84
N GLU A 138 45.19 15.31 20.64
CA GLU A 138 45.72 15.04 21.99
C GLU A 138 47.17 14.52 21.98
N ASN A 139 47.56 13.75 20.96
CA ASN A 139 48.95 13.34 20.77
C ASN A 139 49.84 14.48 20.26
N HIS A 140 49.29 15.44 19.52
CA HIS A 140 50.04 16.59 19.03
C HIS A 140 50.32 17.62 20.14
N ASP A 141 49.45 17.72 21.14
CA ASP A 141 49.64 18.55 22.34
C ASP A 141 50.60 17.91 23.37
N GLN A 142 50.94 16.62 23.24
CA GLN A 142 51.88 15.91 24.13
C GLN A 142 53.35 15.97 23.69
N PHE A 143 53.65 16.52 22.51
CA PHE A 143 55.01 16.90 22.13
C PHE A 143 55.08 18.44 22.06
N PRO A 144 55.37 19.13 23.19
CA PRO A 144 55.81 20.50 23.08
C PRO A 144 57.13 20.50 22.30
N ASP A 145 57.24 21.42 21.34
CA ASP A 145 58.44 21.70 20.57
C ASP A 145 59.66 21.89 21.48
N GLU A 146 60.38 20.82 21.81
CA GLU A 146 61.79 20.90 22.21
C GLU A 146 62.65 20.65 20.96
N PHE A 147 62.57 21.60 20.03
CA PHE A 147 63.69 21.90 19.14
C PHE A 147 64.56 22.96 19.84
N ASP A 148 65.29 22.55 20.87
CA ASP A 148 66.44 23.33 21.35
C ASP A 148 67.64 23.04 20.44
N LEU A 149 67.82 23.93 19.45
CA LEU A 149 69.07 24.09 18.72
C LEU A 149 70.09 24.77 19.65
N GLN A 150 71.07 24.01 20.14
CA GLN A 150 72.47 24.45 20.24
C GLN A 150 73.44 23.30 20.58
#